data_AF-A0A401K0L2-F1
#
_entry.id   AF-A0A401K0L2-F1
#
_cell.length_a   1.000
_cell.length_b   1.000
_cell.length_c   1.000
_cell.angle_alpha   90.00
_cell.angle_beta   90.00
_cell.angle_gamma   90.00
#
_symmetry.space_group_name_H-M   'P 1'
#
loop_
_entity.id
_entity.type
_entity.pdbx_description
1 polymer ?
#
loop_
_entity_poly.entity_id
_entity_poly.type
_entity_poly.pdbx_seq_one_letter_code
_entity_poly.pdbx_strand_id
1 'polypeptide(L)'
;MHYFVRCAAEDVAQKIERAAAVETLLRRSVSERIVSQMDNNVIALDAVFHALADPTRRAVIQRLGQGPATVSELAEPFDMALPSFMKHMRVLEGVGLVRSEKSGRIRTCTLERKKLAAAERWFEKQHAIWASRYRNLDNLLEKLQGEDDEA
;
A
#
# COMPACT_ATOMS: atom_id res chain seq x y z
N MET A 1 23.84 53.97 18.15
CA MET A 1 22.54 53.26 18.34
C MET A 1 21.98 52.64 17.04
N HIS A 2 22.71 52.59 15.91
CA HIS A 2 22.21 52.04 14.63
C HIS A 2 22.68 50.60 14.31
N TYR A 3 23.60 50.02 15.09
CA TYR A 3 24.21 48.72 14.79
C TYR A 3 23.43 47.50 15.34
N PHE A 4 22.52 47.68 16.31
CA PHE A 4 21.81 46.56 16.96
C PHE A 4 20.59 46.07 16.17
N VAL A 5 19.89 46.97 15.47
CA VAL A 5 18.70 46.63 14.65
C VAL A 5 19.09 45.86 13.37
N ARG A 6 20.31 46.09 12.87
CA ARG A 6 20.81 45.44 11.64
C ARG A 6 21.13 43.96 11.88
N CYS A 7 21.60 43.60 13.07
CA CYS A 7 21.92 42.23 13.47
C CYS A 7 20.67 41.34 13.62
N ALA A 8 19.57 41.88 14.17
CA ALA A 8 18.31 41.14 14.29
C ALA A 8 17.65 40.85 12.93
N ALA A 9 17.78 41.76 11.95
CA ALA A 9 17.25 41.56 10.60
C ALA A 9 18.06 40.50 9.82
N GLU A 10 19.38 40.48 9.99
CA GLU A 10 20.27 39.47 9.40
C GLU A 10 20.01 38.08 10.00
N ASP A 11 19.75 37.98 11.30
CA ASP A 11 19.48 36.71 12.00
C ASP A 11 18.10 36.12 11.64
N VAL A 12 17.10 36.97 11.39
CA VAL A 12 15.78 36.55 10.87
C VAL A 12 15.88 36.09 9.41
N ALA A 13 16.63 36.80 8.57
CA ALA A 13 16.86 36.40 7.18
C ALA A 13 17.57 35.04 7.09
N GLN A 14 18.59 34.82 7.92
CA GLN A 14 19.32 33.55 8.01
C GLN A 14 18.43 32.39 8.49
N LYS A 15 17.49 32.66 9.41
CA LYS A 15 16.52 31.65 9.88
C LYS A 15 15.47 31.29 8.83
N ILE A 16 14.98 32.28 8.07
CA ILE A 16 14.03 32.06 6.96
C ILE A 16 14.70 31.26 5.84
N GLU A 17 15.94 31.59 5.50
CA GLU A 17 16.69 30.89 4.45
C GLU A 17 17.03 29.44 4.85
N ARG A 18 17.37 29.20 6.13
CA ARG A 18 17.53 27.85 6.70
C ARG A 18 16.22 27.07 6.73
N ALA A 19 15.10 27.70 7.07
CA ALA A 19 13.78 27.06 7.07
C ALA A 19 13.34 26.70 5.64
N ALA A 20 13.58 27.57 4.65
CA ALA A 20 13.32 27.32 3.24
C ALA A 20 14.23 26.21 2.67
N ALA A 21 15.49 26.15 3.11
CA ALA A 21 16.43 25.09 2.74
C ALA A 21 16.00 23.73 3.34
N VAL A 22 15.55 23.70 4.60
CA VAL A 22 15.00 22.50 5.24
C VAL A 22 13.70 22.06 4.56
N GLU A 23 12.79 22.97 4.19
CA GLU A 23 11.58 22.65 3.44
C GLU A 23 11.90 22.11 2.04
N THR A 24 12.88 22.71 1.35
CA THR A 24 13.33 22.27 0.03
C THR A 24 14.00 20.89 0.10
N LEU A 25 14.82 20.64 1.14
CA LEU A 25 15.43 19.34 1.40
C LEU A 25 14.40 18.27 1.80
N LEU A 26 13.38 18.64 2.58
CA LEU A 26 12.23 17.77 2.90
C LEU A 26 11.42 17.44 1.63
N ARG A 27 11.13 18.42 0.77
CA ARG A 27 10.44 18.19 -0.52
C ARG A 27 11.25 17.30 -1.46
N ARG A 28 12.56 17.51 -1.57
CA ARG A 28 13.47 16.70 -2.39
C ARG A 28 13.62 15.27 -1.85
N SER A 29 13.68 15.11 -0.53
CA SER A 29 13.76 13.84 0.18
C SER A 29 12.51 12.96 -0.02
N VAL A 30 11.31 13.56 -0.06
CA VAL A 30 10.06 12.80 -0.30
C VAL A 30 10.02 12.27 -1.74
N SER A 31 10.37 13.08 -2.74
CA SER A 31 10.36 12.65 -4.15
C SER A 31 11.41 11.58 -4.45
N GLU A 32 12.62 11.68 -3.91
CA GLU A 32 13.68 10.67 -4.13
C GLU A 32 13.34 9.32 -3.47
N ARG A 33 12.63 9.32 -2.32
CA ARG A 33 12.13 8.09 -1.67
C ARG A 33 11.00 7.39 -2.41
N ILE A 34 10.19 8.12 -3.18
CA ILE A 34 9.08 7.53 -3.95
C ILE A 34 9.64 6.74 -5.14
N VAL A 35 10.70 7.23 -5.79
CA VAL A 35 11.24 6.66 -7.03
C VAL A 35 12.26 5.53 -6.78
N SER A 36 12.99 5.55 -5.66
CA SER A 36 14.07 4.58 -5.39
C SER A 36 13.61 3.15 -5.06
N GLN A 37 12.30 2.90 -4.93
CA GLN A 37 11.75 1.60 -4.51
C GLN A 37 11.20 0.78 -5.69
N MET A 38 11.77 0.97 -6.88
CA MET A 38 11.21 0.50 -8.15
C MET A 38 11.97 -0.67 -8.78
N ASP A 39 12.61 -1.54 -7.99
CA ASP A 39 13.39 -2.65 -8.54
C ASP A 39 12.75 -4.02 -8.18
N ASN A 40 12.26 -4.70 -9.22
CA ASN A 40 11.62 -6.03 -9.27
C ASN A 40 10.32 -6.28 -8.48
N ASN A 41 10.11 -5.67 -7.32
CA ASN A 41 8.89 -5.92 -6.53
C ASN A 41 7.65 -5.21 -7.12
N VAL A 42 7.83 -4.10 -7.83
CA VAL A 42 6.72 -3.27 -8.36
C VAL A 42 5.97 -3.96 -9.49
N ILE A 43 6.67 -4.56 -10.47
CA ILE A 43 6.02 -5.27 -11.58
C ILE A 43 5.22 -6.49 -11.07
N ALA A 44 5.76 -7.21 -10.09
CA ALA A 44 5.06 -8.33 -9.46
C ALA A 44 3.84 -7.85 -8.64
N LEU A 45 3.97 -6.70 -7.97
CA LEU A 45 2.90 -6.11 -7.18
C LEU A 45 1.76 -5.58 -8.05
N ASP A 46 2.07 -4.90 -9.15
CA ASP A 46 1.08 -4.41 -10.12
C ASP A 46 0.27 -5.56 -10.71
N ALA A 47 0.94 -6.67 -11.06
CA ALA A 47 0.27 -7.87 -11.53
C ALA A 47 -0.68 -8.46 -10.48
N VAL A 48 -0.26 -8.51 -9.21
CA VAL A 48 -1.11 -8.95 -8.10
C VAL A 48 -2.31 -8.02 -7.91
N PHE A 49 -2.12 -6.70 -7.93
CA PHE A 49 -3.23 -5.76 -7.81
C PHE A 49 -4.19 -5.83 -8.98
N HIS A 50 -3.68 -5.98 -10.21
CA HIS A 50 -4.53 -6.18 -11.38
C HIS A 50 -5.34 -7.48 -11.26
N ALA A 51 -4.72 -8.56 -10.77
CA ALA A 51 -5.41 -9.80 -10.47
C ALA A 51 -6.44 -9.67 -9.33
N LEU A 52 -6.25 -8.77 -8.35
CA LEU A 52 -7.20 -8.57 -7.26
C LEU A 52 -8.27 -7.49 -7.53
N ALA A 53 -8.17 -6.74 -8.63
CA ALA A 53 -9.13 -5.68 -8.99
C ALA A 53 -10.56 -6.21 -9.27
N ASP A 54 -10.69 -7.47 -9.67
CA ASP A 54 -11.97 -8.10 -10.02
C ASP A 54 -12.63 -8.80 -8.82
N PRO A 55 -13.95 -8.58 -8.61
CA PRO A 55 -14.67 -9.15 -7.45
C PRO A 55 -14.73 -10.68 -7.47
N THR A 56 -14.92 -11.31 -8.64
CA THR A 56 -14.93 -12.78 -8.78
C THR A 56 -13.60 -13.37 -8.35
N ARG A 57 -12.48 -12.78 -8.80
CA ARG A 57 -11.13 -13.21 -8.40
C ARG A 57 -10.91 -13.06 -6.89
N ARG A 58 -11.37 -11.96 -6.26
CA ARG A 58 -11.29 -11.81 -4.80
C ARG A 58 -12.12 -12.85 -4.04
N ALA A 59 -13.33 -13.15 -4.52
CA ALA A 59 -14.18 -14.17 -3.91
C ALA A 59 -13.55 -15.58 -3.99
N VAL A 60 -12.89 -15.92 -5.11
CA VAL A 60 -12.12 -17.17 -5.23
C VAL A 60 -10.96 -17.22 -4.21
N ILE A 61 -10.18 -16.14 -4.10
CA ILE A 61 -9.08 -16.06 -3.13
C ILE A 61 -9.60 -16.20 -1.69
N GLN A 62 -10.72 -15.55 -1.37
CA GLN A 62 -11.36 -15.65 -0.05
C GLN A 62 -11.81 -17.09 0.24
N ARG A 63 -12.44 -17.76 -0.73
CA ARG A 63 -12.88 -19.16 -0.60
C ARG A 63 -11.71 -20.13 -0.44
N LEU A 64 -10.63 -19.94 -1.20
CA LEU A 64 -9.41 -20.76 -1.07
C LEU A 64 -8.62 -20.43 0.20
N GLY A 65 -8.85 -19.26 0.80
CA GLY A 65 -8.36 -18.91 2.13
C GLY A 65 -8.90 -19.82 3.25
N GLN A 66 -10.02 -20.52 3.02
CA GLN A 66 -10.60 -21.49 3.94
C GLN A 66 -10.06 -22.92 3.72
N GLY A 67 -9.40 -23.18 2.60
CA GLY A 67 -8.83 -24.48 2.26
C GLY A 67 -8.85 -24.78 0.75
N PRO A 68 -8.19 -25.86 0.30
CA PRO A 68 -8.24 -26.33 -1.08
C PRO A 68 -9.68 -26.59 -1.54
N ALA A 69 -9.96 -26.34 -2.81
CA ALA A 69 -11.27 -26.59 -3.42
C ALA A 69 -11.14 -26.95 -4.90
N THR A 70 -12.10 -27.67 -5.44
CA THR A 70 -12.14 -28.01 -6.87
C THR A 70 -12.60 -26.81 -7.71
N VAL A 71 -12.23 -26.79 -8.99
CA VAL A 71 -12.71 -25.74 -9.92
C VAL A 71 -14.24 -25.68 -9.97
N SER A 72 -14.92 -26.81 -9.89
CA SER A 72 -16.40 -26.88 -9.90
C SER A 72 -17.00 -26.23 -8.65
N GLU A 73 -16.48 -26.55 -7.46
CA GLU A 73 -16.91 -25.93 -6.20
C GLU A 73 -16.64 -24.42 -6.18
N LEU A 74 -15.53 -23.98 -6.78
CA LEU A 74 -15.22 -22.56 -6.88
C LEU A 74 -16.12 -21.82 -7.87
N ALA A 75 -16.64 -22.50 -8.91
CA ALA A 75 -17.48 -21.89 -9.92
C ALA A 75 -18.97 -21.81 -9.50
N GLU A 76 -19.42 -22.73 -8.65
CA GLU A 76 -20.82 -22.87 -8.21
C GLU A 76 -21.50 -21.57 -7.75
N PRO A 77 -20.86 -20.66 -7.00
CA PRO A 77 -21.51 -19.45 -6.51
C PRO A 77 -21.74 -18.37 -7.58
N PHE A 78 -21.22 -18.55 -8.80
CA PHE A 78 -21.23 -17.53 -9.83
C PHE A 78 -22.17 -17.89 -10.98
N ASP A 79 -23.09 -16.97 -11.31
CA ASP A 79 -23.96 -17.09 -12.49
C ASP A 79 -23.22 -16.73 -13.77
N MET A 80 -22.25 -17.58 -14.15
CA MET A 80 -21.49 -17.42 -15.39
C MET A 80 -21.10 -18.75 -16.00
N ALA A 81 -20.91 -18.77 -17.31
CA ALA A 81 -20.42 -19.94 -18.01
C ALA A 81 -19.00 -20.35 -17.55
N LEU A 82 -18.75 -21.66 -17.44
CA LEU A 82 -17.46 -22.20 -17.00
C LEU A 82 -16.25 -21.66 -17.79
N PRO A 83 -16.29 -21.45 -19.13
CA PRO A 83 -15.17 -20.85 -19.85
C PRO A 83 -14.83 -19.43 -19.38
N SER A 84 -15.84 -18.64 -18.97
CA SER A 84 -15.65 -17.30 -18.41
C SER A 84 -15.00 -17.38 -17.04
N PHE A 85 -15.48 -18.26 -16.16
CA PHE A 85 -14.87 -18.52 -14.85
C PHE A 85 -13.39 -18.95 -14.98
N MET A 86 -13.10 -19.84 -15.93
CA MET A 86 -11.74 -20.28 -16.22
C MET A 86 -10.80 -19.16 -16.67
N LYS A 87 -11.30 -18.06 -17.25
CA LYS A 87 -10.46 -16.87 -17.52
C LYS A 87 -9.98 -16.22 -16.22
N HIS A 88 -10.84 -16.10 -15.21
CA HIS A 88 -10.46 -15.60 -13.89
C HIS A 88 -9.39 -16.50 -13.25
N MET A 89 -9.57 -17.83 -13.34
CA MET A 89 -8.58 -18.79 -12.83
C MET A 89 -7.22 -18.67 -13.52
N ARG A 90 -7.19 -18.52 -14.86
CA ARG A 90 -5.92 -18.33 -15.60
C ARG A 90 -5.18 -17.06 -15.18
N VAL A 91 -5.90 -15.97 -14.91
CA VAL A 91 -5.28 -14.72 -14.43
C VAL A 91 -4.65 -14.96 -13.05
N LEU A 92 -5.37 -15.60 -12.13
CA LEU A 92 -4.86 -15.91 -10.78
C LEU A 92 -3.66 -16.86 -10.81
N GLU A 93 -3.68 -17.86 -11.69
CA GLU A 93 -2.56 -18.79 -11.91
C GLU A 93 -1.36 -18.09 -12.57
N GLY A 94 -1.60 -17.20 -13.53
CA GLY A 94 -0.57 -16.46 -14.23
C GLY A 94 0.26 -15.56 -13.32
N VAL A 95 -0.36 -14.98 -12.28
CA VAL A 95 0.34 -14.22 -11.24
C VAL A 95 0.82 -15.08 -10.07
N GLY A 96 0.52 -16.38 -10.10
CA GLY A 96 0.93 -17.36 -9.09
C GLY A 96 0.16 -17.28 -7.78
N LEU A 97 -0.95 -16.54 -7.69
CA LEU A 97 -1.78 -16.48 -6.48
C LEU A 97 -2.53 -17.78 -6.22
N VAL A 98 -2.86 -18.51 -7.29
CA VAL A 98 -3.50 -19.82 -7.20
C VAL A 98 -2.61 -20.85 -7.89
N ARG A 99 -2.45 -22.00 -7.24
CA ARG A 99 -1.89 -23.20 -7.84
C ARG A 99 -2.99 -24.20 -8.07
N SER A 100 -2.90 -24.95 -9.16
CA SER A 100 -3.83 -26.02 -9.48
C SER A 100 -3.09 -27.33 -9.68
N GLU A 101 -3.71 -28.42 -9.28
CA GLU A 101 -3.25 -29.77 -9.52
C GLU A 101 -4.38 -30.62 -10.08
N LYS A 102 -4.06 -31.43 -11.09
CA LYS A 102 -5.03 -32.32 -11.72
C LYS A 102 -4.80 -33.74 -11.22
N SER A 103 -5.81 -34.32 -10.59
CA SER A 103 -5.84 -35.74 -10.20
C SER A 103 -7.01 -36.43 -10.91
N GLY A 104 -6.70 -37.23 -11.92
CA GLY A 104 -7.70 -37.86 -12.78
C GLY A 104 -8.58 -36.83 -13.51
N ARG A 105 -9.89 -36.83 -13.21
CA ARG A 105 -10.86 -35.89 -13.79
C ARG A 105 -11.05 -34.62 -12.97
N ILE A 106 -10.53 -34.58 -11.74
CA ILE A 106 -10.74 -33.46 -10.81
C ILE A 106 -9.53 -32.54 -10.84
N ARG A 107 -9.80 -31.22 -10.86
CA ARG A 107 -8.77 -30.19 -10.74
C ARG A 107 -8.97 -29.47 -9.42
N THR A 108 -8.01 -29.63 -8.51
CA THR A 108 -8.00 -29.02 -7.19
C THR A 108 -7.14 -27.78 -7.22
N CYS A 109 -7.61 -26.71 -6.61
CA CYS A 109 -6.97 -25.41 -6.53
C CYS A 109 -6.61 -25.08 -5.08
N THR A 110 -5.46 -24.44 -4.91
CA THR A 110 -4.90 -24.05 -3.62
C THR A 110 -4.38 -22.61 -3.68
N LEU A 111 -4.56 -21.86 -2.59
CA LEU A 111 -4.06 -20.50 -2.45
C LEU A 111 -2.56 -20.49 -2.11
N GLU A 112 -1.77 -19.76 -2.89
CA GLU A 112 -0.35 -19.53 -2.62
C GLU A 112 -0.15 -18.26 -1.79
N ARG A 113 -0.42 -18.35 -0.47
CA ARG A 113 -0.39 -17.18 0.44
C ARG A 113 0.91 -16.39 0.40
N LYS A 114 2.05 -17.08 0.20
CA LYS A 114 3.38 -16.44 0.14
C LYS A 114 3.46 -15.38 -0.96
N LYS A 115 2.68 -15.51 -2.03
CA LYS A 115 2.65 -14.55 -3.14
C LYS A 115 1.89 -13.26 -2.81
N LEU A 116 1.06 -13.26 -1.76
CA LEU A 116 0.40 -12.06 -1.25
C LEU A 116 1.30 -11.21 -0.34
N ALA A 117 2.40 -11.76 0.17
CA ALA A 117 3.25 -11.08 1.15
C ALA A 117 3.83 -9.74 0.65
N ALA A 118 4.07 -9.60 -0.66
CA ALA A 118 4.52 -8.34 -1.24
C ALA A 118 3.44 -7.25 -1.15
N ALA A 119 2.19 -7.61 -1.40
CA ALA A 119 1.06 -6.69 -1.28
C ALA A 119 0.76 -6.33 0.17
N GLU A 120 0.83 -7.31 1.08
CA GLU A 120 0.68 -7.08 2.52
C GLU A 120 1.71 -6.08 3.05
N ARG A 121 3.00 -6.30 2.77
CA ARG A 121 4.07 -5.35 3.16
C ARG A 121 3.87 -3.96 2.58
N TRP A 122 3.34 -3.87 1.36
CA TRP A 122 3.06 -2.58 0.74
C TRP A 122 1.94 -1.85 1.50
N PHE A 123 0.85 -2.54 1.84
CA PHE A 123 -0.24 -1.97 2.63
C PHE A 123 0.22 -1.55 4.03
N GLU A 124 1.01 -2.36 4.71
CA GLU A 124 1.60 -2.02 6.02
C GLU A 124 2.41 -0.72 5.95
N LYS A 125 3.22 -0.56 4.90
CA LYS A 125 4.00 0.66 4.68
C LYS A 125 3.09 1.88 4.47
N GLN A 126 2.03 1.76 3.66
CA GLN A 126 1.08 2.86 3.47
C GLN A 126 0.35 3.22 4.76
N HIS A 127 -0.10 2.21 5.51
CA HIS A 127 -0.77 2.38 6.79
C HIS A 127 0.11 3.11 7.80
N ALA A 128 1.39 2.74 7.92
CA ALA A 128 2.35 3.41 8.79
C ALA A 128 2.54 4.91 8.43
N ILE A 129 2.57 5.24 7.14
CA ILE A 129 2.68 6.63 6.66
C ILE A 129 1.45 7.43 7.08
N TRP A 130 0.24 6.90 6.86
CA TRP A 130 -0.99 7.59 7.21
C TRP A 130 -1.15 7.73 8.74
N ALA A 131 -0.87 6.67 9.49
CA ALA A 131 -0.90 6.69 10.96
C ALA A 131 0.10 7.69 11.55
N SER A 132 1.25 7.93 10.90
CA SER A 132 2.20 8.97 11.31
C SER A 132 1.62 10.38 11.14
N ARG A 133 0.89 10.62 10.03
CA ARG A 133 0.27 11.93 9.76
C ARG A 133 -0.83 12.26 10.76
N TYR A 134 -1.66 11.29 11.14
CA TYR A 134 -2.67 11.48 12.18
C TYR A 134 -2.06 11.79 13.54
N ARG A 135 -1.05 11.01 13.97
CA ARG A 135 -0.33 11.28 15.23
C ARG A 135 0.26 12.70 15.32
N ASN A 136 0.73 13.25 14.21
CA ASN A 136 1.26 14.62 14.20
C ASN A 136 0.17 15.68 14.39
N LEU A 137 -1.05 15.41 13.89
CA LEU A 137 -2.19 16.29 14.11
C LEU A 137 -2.66 16.21 15.57
N ASP A 138 -2.74 15.01 16.14
CA ASP A 138 -3.11 14.81 17.55
C ASP A 138 -2.14 15.57 18.47
N ASN A 139 -0.83 15.42 18.25
CA ASN A 139 0.20 16.14 19.01
C ASN A 139 0.13 17.66 18.86
N LEU A 140 -0.38 18.18 17.73
CA LEU A 140 -0.55 19.62 17.53
C LEU A 140 -1.78 20.13 18.28
N LEU A 141 -2.88 19.37 18.24
CA LEU A 141 -4.10 19.70 18.97
C LEU A 141 -3.87 19.70 20.48
N GLU A 142 -3.15 18.71 21.01
CA GLU A 142 -2.78 18.66 22.45
C GLU A 142 -1.97 19.90 22.87
N LYS A 143 -1.06 20.38 22.02
CA LYS A 143 -0.27 21.58 22.32
C LYS A 143 -1.12 22.85 22.35
N LEU A 144 -2.05 22.99 21.42
CA LEU A 144 -2.94 24.16 21.37
C LEU A 144 -3.92 24.17 22.55
N GLN A 145 -4.47 23.01 22.92
CA GLN A 145 -5.35 22.90 24.08
C GLN A 145 -4.61 23.14 25.40
N GLY A 146 -3.35 22.71 25.52
CA GLY A 146 -2.53 23.00 26.69
C GLY A 146 -2.12 24.47 26.84
N GLU A 147 -2.07 25.23 25.74
CA GLU A 147 -1.78 26.68 25.76
C GLU A 147 -3.01 27.52 26.14
N ASP A 148 -4.23 27.04 25.84
CA ASP A 148 -5.49 27.72 26.17
C ASP A 148 -5.90 27.55 27.67
N ASP A 149 -5.42 26.49 28.35
CA ASP A 149 -5.74 26.21 29.76
C ASP A 149 -4.84 26.96 30.77
N GLU A 150 -3.76 27.63 30.31
CA GLU A 150 -2.80 28.38 31.14
C GLU A 150 -2.97 29.92 31.06
N ALA A 151 -4.00 30.43 30.37
CA ALA A 151 -4.31 31.85 30.20
C ALA A 151 -5.54 32.33 31.01
#